data_AF-A0AAW2PDX2-F1
#
_entry.id   AF-A0AAW2PDX2-F1
#
_cell.length_a   1.000
_cell.length_b   1.000
_cell.length_c   1.000
_cell.angle_alpha   90.00
_cell.angle_beta   90.00
_cell.angle_gamma   90.00
#
_symmetry.space_group_name_H-M   'P 1'
#
loop_
_entity.id
_entity.type
_entity.pdbx_description
1 polymer ?
#
loop_
_entity_poly.entity_id
_entity_poly.type
_entity_poly.pdbx_seq_one_letter_code
_entity_poly.pdbx_strand_id
1 'polypeptide(L)' 'MKLLKEFEDVMPDELPRSLPLKRVVDHEIELVPGTKPPAKKLYRLSQPELVELRKQLKDMLESGKIKPAK' A
#
# COMPACT_ATOMS: atom_id res chain seq x y z
N MET A 1 -1.91 -8.95 -31.13
CA MET A 1 -1.37 -8.46 -29.84
C MET A 1 -0.46 -7.23 -30.03
N LYS A 2 -0.90 -6.22 -30.79
CA LYS A 2 -0.14 -4.98 -30.99
C LYS A 2 -0.42 -3.97 -29.87
N LEU A 3 -1.70 -3.88 -29.49
CA LEU A 3 -2.21 -3.02 -28.43
C LEU A 3 -1.57 -3.28 -27.06
N LEU A 4 -1.42 -4.54 -26.64
CA LEU A 4 -0.81 -4.85 -25.33
C LEU A 4 0.67 -4.45 -25.25
N LYS A 5 1.40 -4.53 -26.37
CA LYS A 5 2.80 -4.07 -26.46
C LYS A 5 2.90 -2.54 -26.47
N GLU A 6 1.88 -1.85 -27.00
CA GLU A 6 1.81 -0.39 -27.02
C GLU A 6 1.52 0.22 -25.65
N PHE A 7 0.94 -0.56 -24.72
CA PHE A 7 0.52 -0.14 -23.38
C PHE A 7 1.16 -0.97 -22.26
N GLU A 8 2.33 -1.56 -22.53
CA GLU A 8 3.07 -2.39 -21.58
C GLU A 8 3.49 -1.60 -20.33
N ASP A 9 3.69 -0.30 -20.47
CA ASP A 9 4.05 0.63 -19.40
C ASP A 9 2.89 0.93 -18.43
N VAL A 10 1.63 0.88 -18.90
CA VAL A 10 0.43 1.12 -18.09
C VAL A 10 -0.21 -0.16 -17.55
N MET A 11 0.12 -1.33 -18.12
CA MET A 11 -0.32 -2.65 -17.67
C MET A 11 0.86 -3.59 -17.37
N PRO A 12 1.76 -3.25 -16.42
CA PRO A 12 2.82 -4.16 -16.04
C PRO A 12 2.25 -5.35 -15.25
N ASP A 13 2.87 -6.53 -15.38
CA ASP A 13 2.49 -7.74 -14.63
C ASP A 13 2.64 -7.54 -13.11
N GLU A 14 3.58 -6.69 -12.69
CA GLU A 14 3.78 -6.28 -11.30
C GLU A 14 3.83 -4.76 -11.16
N LEU A 15 3.26 -4.24 -10.07
CA LEU A 15 3.29 -2.80 -9.80
C LEU A 15 4.74 -2.31 -9.60
N PRO A 16 5.08 -1.10 -10.11
CA PRO A 16 6.38 -0.49 -9.84
C PRO A 16 6.67 -0.42 -8.35
N ARG A 17 7.94 -0.66 -7.99
CA ARG A 17 8.41 -0.56 -6.60
C ARG A 17 8.53 0.89 -6.12
N SER A 18 8.57 1.85 -7.02
CA SER A 18 8.63 3.27 -6.67
C SER A 18 7.24 3.86 -6.43
N LEU A 19 7.16 4.88 -5.58
CA LEU A 19 5.98 5.73 -5.51
C LEU A 19 5.81 6.51 -6.83
N PRO A 20 4.56 6.73 -7.26
CA PRO A 20 4.32 7.63 -8.38
C PRO A 20 4.80 9.04 -8.04
N LEU A 21 5.14 9.81 -9.08
CA LEU A 21 5.45 11.22 -8.93
C LEU A 21 4.32 11.95 -8.19
N LYS A 22 4.68 12.93 -7.36
CA LYS A 22 3.71 13.74 -6.62
C LYS A 22 2.73 14.36 -7.61
N ARG A 23 1.44 14.15 -7.37
CA ARG A 23 0.34 14.71 -8.19
C ARG A 23 -0.13 16.03 -7.58
N VAL A 24 -0.96 16.75 -8.33
CA VAL A 24 -1.56 18.03 -7.89
C VAL A 24 -2.53 17.82 -6.73
N VAL A 25 -3.16 16.64 -6.66
CA VAL A 25 -4.15 16.29 -5.64
C VAL A 25 -3.63 15.10 -4.85
N ASP A 26 -3.55 15.27 -3.53
CA ASP A 26 -3.34 14.19 -2.58
C ASP A 26 -4.70 13.67 -2.09
N HIS A 27 -4.77 12.38 -1.71
CA HIS A 27 -5.99 11.82 -1.17
C HIS A 27 -6.22 12.29 0.27
N GLU A 28 -7.35 12.93 0.53
CA GLU A 28 -7.78 13.35 1.87
C GLU A 28 -8.88 12.42 2.40
N ILE A 29 -8.80 12.10 3.70
CA ILE A 29 -9.82 11.29 4.38
C ILE A 29 -10.72 12.25 5.16
N GLU A 30 -11.92 12.49 4.64
CA GLU A 30 -12.94 13.31 5.32
C GLU A 30 -13.47 12.57 6.55
N LEU A 31 -13.47 13.26 7.70
CA LEU A 31 -13.96 12.71 8.97
C LEU A 31 -15.31 13.33 9.34
N VAL A 32 -16.23 12.49 9.81
CA VAL A 32 -17.47 12.97 10.42
C VAL A 32 -17.13 13.63 11.77
N PRO A 33 -17.59 14.87 12.02
CA PRO A 33 -17.32 15.58 13.28
C PRO A 33 -17.69 14.75 14.52
N GLY A 34 -16.80 14.74 15.52
CA GLY A 34 -16.99 13.97 16.76
C GLY A 34 -16.57 12.49 16.67
N THR A 35 -16.13 12.01 15.51
CA THR A 35 -15.61 10.64 15.36
C THR A 35 -14.26 10.48 16.06
N LYS A 36 -14.12 9.40 16.84
CA LYS A 36 -12.85 9.03 17.48
C LYS A 36 -12.09 8.02 16.61
N PRO A 37 -10.76 8.16 16.45
CA PRO A 37 -9.96 7.16 15.75
C PRO A 37 -10.08 5.78 16.41
N PRO A 38 -10.21 4.69 15.63
CA PRO A 38 -10.24 3.35 16.19
C PRO A 38 -8.85 2.94 16.67
N ALA A 39 -8.69 2.74 17.99
CA ALA A 39 -7.50 2.15 18.58
C ALA A 39 -7.79 0.71 18.99
N LYS A 40 -7.51 -0.25 18.10
CA LYS A 40 -7.73 -1.69 18.34
C LYS A 40 -6.42 -2.46 18.34
N LYS A 41 -6.35 -3.51 19.15
CA LYS A 41 -5.23 -4.46 19.12
C LYS A 41 -5.29 -5.27 17.82
N LEU A 42 -4.12 -5.71 17.35
CA LEU A 42 -4.03 -6.64 16.22
C LEU A 42 -4.78 -7.94 16.56
N TYR A 43 -5.48 -8.49 15.57
CA TYR A 43 -6.08 -9.82 15.69
C TYR A 43 -5.00 -10.88 15.93
N ARG A 44 -5.38 -11.99 16.55
CA ARG A 44 -4.45 -13.09 16.76
C ARG A 44 -4.17 -13.76 15.43
N LEU A 45 -2.89 -13.83 15.06
CA LEU A 45 -2.41 -14.50 13.85
C LEU A 45 -1.67 -15.78 14.22
N SER A 46 -1.84 -16.80 13.40
CA SER A 46 -1.06 -18.04 13.43
C SER A 46 0.37 -17.81 12.96
N GLN A 47 1.26 -18.79 13.17
CA GLN A 47 2.65 -18.70 12.74
C GLN A 47 2.82 -18.44 11.22
N PRO A 48 2.14 -19.14 10.30
CA PRO A 48 2.29 -18.87 8.87
C PRO A 48 1.79 -17.47 8.47
N GLU A 49 0.69 -17.01 9.07
CA GLU A 49 0.17 -15.66 8.81
C GLU A 49 1.15 -14.57 9.29
N LEU A 50 1.81 -14.78 10.43
CA LEU A 50 2.83 -13.86 10.92
C LEU A 50 4.06 -13.80 9.99
N VAL A 51 4.45 -14.92 9.40
CA VAL A 51 5.56 -14.97 8.43
C VAL A 51 5.19 -14.17 7.17
N GLU A 52 3.99 -14.40 6.63
CA GLU A 52 3.52 -13.69 5.44
C GLU A 52 3.32 -12.19 5.71
N LEU A 53 2.75 -11.82 6.86
CA LEU A 53 2.60 -10.42 7.26
C LEU A 53 3.96 -9.70 7.29
N ARG A 54 4.98 -10.33 7.88
CA ARG A 54 6.33 -9.74 7.94
C ARG A 54 6.96 -9.58 6.56
N LYS A 55 6.77 -10.55 5.68
CA LYS A 55 7.23 -10.49 4.28
C LYS A 55 6.60 -9.30 3.56
N GLN A 56 5.27 -9.19 3.60
CA GLN A 56 4.55 -8.09 2.95
C GLN A 56 4.94 -6.72 3.52
N LEU A 57 5.06 -6.60 4.84
CA LEU A 57 5.50 -5.36 5.48
C LEU A 57 6.89 -4.94 5.01
N LYS A 58 7.83 -5.89 4.90
CA LYS A 58 9.18 -5.62 4.41
C LYS A 58 9.14 -5.09 2.97
N ASP A 59 8.42 -5.77 2.08
CA ASP A 59 8.30 -5.38 0.67
C ASP A 59 7.64 -3.98 0.52
N MET A 60 6.65 -3.68 1.35
CA MET A 60 5.97 -2.37 1.35
C MET A 60 6.84 -1.24 1.93
N LEU A 61 7.68 -1.53 2.92
CA LEU A 61 8.66 -0.58 3.46
C LEU A 61 9.76 -0.28 2.44
N GLU A 62 10.29 -1.32 1.79
CA GLU A 62 11.34 -1.17 0.76
C GLU A 62 10.84 -0.41 -0.47
N SER A 63 9.56 -0.58 -0.85
CA SER A 63 8.92 0.20 -1.91
C SER A 63 8.50 1.62 -1.49
N GLY A 64 8.63 1.97 -0.21
CA GLY A 64 8.23 3.28 0.32
C GLY A 64 6.71 3.52 0.33
N LYS A 65 5.90 2.48 0.07
CA LYS A 65 4.43 2.56 0.10
C LYS A 65 3.90 2.82 1.51
N ILE A 66 4.61 2.33 2.51
CA ILE A 66 4.34 2.58 3.93
C ILE A 66 5.58 3.14 4.62
N LYS A 67 5.36 3.87 5.71
CA LYS A 67 6.41 4.38 6.59
C LYS A 67 5.94 4.26 8.05
N PRO A 68 6.86 4.05 9.01
CA PRO A 68 6.51 4.12 10.42
C PRO A 68 5.88 5.47 10.76
N ALA A 69 4.71 5.44 11.38
CA ALA A 69 4.10 6.62 11.98
C ALA A 69 4.74 6.88 13.36
N LYS A 70 4.96 8.16 13.69
CA LYS A 70 5.40 8.58 15.02
C LYS A 70 4.20 8.74 15.95
#